data_AF-A0A539DBJ0-F1
#
_entry.id   AF-A0A539DBJ0-F1
#
_cell.length_a   1.000
_cell.length_b   1.000
_cell.length_c   1.000
_cell.angle_alpha   90.00
_cell.angle_beta   90.00
_cell.angle_gamma   90.00
#
_symmetry.space_group_name_H-M   'P 1'
#
loop_
_entity.id
_entity.type
_entity.pdbx_description
1 polymer ?
#
loop_
_entity_poly.entity_id
_entity_poly.type
_entity_poly.pdbx_seq_one_letter_code
_entity_poly.pdbx_strand_id
1 'polypeptide(L)'
;MAYASDSFAISENKTPASGSRERVTCATPTPGKAATRIPRWKYEALRRAIRHVIVSAGSRGATLDDLVEAVPQRLTADELADLGSVPWHVTTVKLDLEVKGEIQRVAGASPVRHVRILSDAA
;
A
#
# COMPACT_ATOMS: atom_id res chain seq x y z
N MET A 1 -40.15 29.42 24.73
CA MET A 1 -39.86 28.99 23.34
C MET A 1 -38.41 29.31 23.06
N ALA A 2 -37.52 28.32 23.20
CA ALA A 2 -36.09 28.44 22.95
C ALA A 2 -35.60 27.09 22.41
N TYR A 3 -35.27 27.07 21.12
CA TYR A 3 -34.54 25.99 20.46
C TYR A 3 -33.06 26.38 20.46
N ALA A 4 -32.20 25.52 20.97
CA ALA A 4 -30.76 25.59 20.71
C ALA A 4 -30.15 24.19 20.78
N SER A 5 -30.22 23.54 19.62
CA SER A 5 -29.13 22.77 19.01
C SER A 5 -28.50 21.67 19.85
N ASP A 6 -29.21 20.54 19.91
CA ASP A 6 -28.59 19.25 20.20
C ASP A 6 -27.46 18.97 19.19
N SER A 7 -26.27 18.80 19.78
CA SER A 7 -25.30 17.76 19.46
C SER A 7 -25.22 17.34 17.99
N PHE A 8 -24.22 17.90 17.31
CA PHE A 8 -23.77 17.49 16.00
C PHE A 8 -23.32 16.01 16.04
N ALA A 9 -24.26 15.10 15.83
CA ALA A 9 -24.00 13.69 15.64
C ALA A 9 -23.28 13.51 14.31
N ILE A 10 -21.94 13.59 14.30
CA ILE A 10 -21.15 12.92 13.28
C ILE A 10 -21.12 11.44 13.68
N SER A 11 -22.24 10.77 13.42
CA SER A 11 -22.33 9.32 13.53
C SER A 11 -21.41 8.73 12.47
N GLU A 12 -20.34 8.12 12.99
CA GLU A 12 -19.40 7.22 12.36
C GLU A 12 -19.94 6.56 11.08
N ASN A 13 -19.34 6.91 9.93
CA ASN A 13 -19.40 6.05 8.75
C ASN A 13 -18.55 4.80 8.99
N LYS A 14 -18.91 3.98 9.99
CA LYS A 14 -18.42 2.63 10.13
C LYS A 14 -19.30 1.75 9.26
N THR A 15 -18.98 1.69 7.97
CA THR A 15 -19.50 0.63 7.09
C THR A 15 -18.59 -0.59 7.25
N PRO A 16 -18.99 -1.68 7.93
CA PRO A 16 -18.21 -2.90 7.86
C PRO A 16 -18.55 -3.65 6.56
N ALA A 17 -17.53 -3.74 5.70
CA ALA A 17 -17.08 -4.99 5.09
C ALA A 17 -17.94 -5.66 3.99
N SER A 18 -17.92 -5.09 2.78
CA SER A 18 -17.83 -5.92 1.55
C SER A 18 -16.37 -6.20 1.16
N GLY A 19 -15.46 -5.26 1.45
CA GLY A 19 -14.04 -5.33 1.05
C GLY A 19 -13.17 -6.33 1.82
N SER A 20 -13.66 -6.95 2.91
CA SER A 20 -12.90 -7.98 3.65
C SER A 20 -12.95 -9.35 2.99
N ARG A 21 -14.03 -9.65 2.25
CA ARG A 21 -14.20 -10.92 1.52
C ARG A 21 -13.52 -10.88 0.16
N GLU A 22 -13.49 -9.71 -0.47
CA GLU A 22 -12.81 -9.55 -1.75
C GLU A 22 -11.29 -9.65 -1.57
N ARG A 23 -10.63 -10.46 -2.42
CA ARG A 23 -9.19 -10.68 -2.34
C ARG A 23 -8.51 -10.39 -3.67
N VAL A 24 -7.35 -9.75 -3.58
CA VAL A 24 -6.47 -9.48 -4.71
C VAL A 24 -5.37 -10.53 -4.74
N THR A 25 -5.15 -11.11 -5.92
CA THR A 25 -4.00 -11.98 -6.18
C THR A 25 -2.76 -11.10 -6.40
N CYS A 26 -1.74 -11.32 -5.58
CA CYS A 26 -0.45 -10.67 -5.64
C CYS A 26 0.56 -11.63 -6.30
N ALA A 27 1.03 -11.27 -7.49
CA ALA A 27 2.05 -12.01 -8.19
C ALA A 27 3.45 -11.69 -7.63
N THR A 28 4.42 -12.53 -7.94
CA THR A 28 5.84 -12.32 -7.62
C THR A 28 6.67 -12.50 -8.88
N PRO A 29 7.72 -11.69 -9.10
CA PRO A 29 8.58 -11.80 -10.27
C PRO A 29 9.48 -13.04 -10.23
N THR A 30 9.58 -13.74 -9.09
CA THR A 30 10.42 -14.94 -8.96
C THR A 30 9.77 -16.14 -9.67
N PRO A 31 10.42 -16.74 -10.68
CA PRO A 31 9.89 -17.91 -11.38
C PRO A 31 9.59 -19.06 -10.41
N GLY A 32 8.47 -19.75 -10.62
CA GLY A 32 8.06 -20.93 -9.84
C GLY A 32 7.50 -20.62 -8.44
N LYS A 33 7.39 -19.36 -8.02
CA LYS A 33 6.74 -19.00 -6.75
C LYS A 33 5.23 -18.76 -6.97
N ALA A 34 4.42 -19.36 -6.09
CA ALA A 34 2.98 -19.21 -6.13
C ALA A 34 2.55 -17.78 -5.77
N ALA A 35 1.49 -17.30 -6.43
CA ALA A 35 0.85 -16.04 -6.11
C ALA A 35 0.11 -16.14 -4.77
N THR A 36 0.13 -15.06 -3.98
CA THR A 36 -0.55 -14.98 -2.69
C THR A 36 -1.83 -14.16 -2.83
N ARG A 37 -2.88 -14.47 -2.06
CA ARG A 37 -4.12 -13.67 -2.05
C ARG A 37 -4.25 -12.91 -0.74
N ILE A 38 -4.47 -11.60 -0.79
CA ILE A 38 -4.72 -10.76 0.40
C ILE A 38 -6.05 -10.02 0.26
N PRO A 39 -6.71 -9.61 1.36
CA PRO A 39 -7.91 -8.78 1.29
C PRO A 39 -7.67 -7.52 0.45
N ARG A 40 -8.64 -7.14 -0.39
CA ARG A 40 -8.50 -5.99 -1.30
C ARG A 40 -8.15 -4.71 -0.55
N TRP A 41 -8.79 -4.47 0.58
CA TRP A 41 -8.54 -3.25 1.36
C TRP A 41 -7.06 -3.13 1.79
N LYS A 42 -6.42 -4.24 2.20
CA LYS A 42 -4.99 -4.25 2.55
C LYS A 42 -4.15 -3.91 1.33
N TYR A 43 -4.46 -4.54 0.21
CA TYR A 43 -3.75 -4.31 -1.04
C TYR A 43 -3.79 -2.83 -1.45
N GLU A 44 -4.98 -2.22 -1.48
CA GLU A 44 -5.12 -0.83 -1.94
C GLU A 44 -4.48 0.17 -0.96
N ALA A 45 -4.62 -0.05 0.35
CA ALA A 45 -3.99 0.79 1.37
C ALA A 45 -2.45 0.76 1.24
N LEU A 46 -1.87 -0.43 1.10
CA LEU A 46 -0.43 -0.63 0.92
C LEU A 46 0.05 -0.07 -0.42
N ARG A 47 -0.68 -0.33 -1.51
CA ARG A 47 -0.33 0.17 -2.85
C ARG A 47 -0.28 1.69 -2.86
N ARG A 48 -1.27 2.36 -2.26
CA ARG A 48 -1.31 3.81 -2.08
C ARG A 48 -0.09 4.29 -1.28
N ALA A 49 0.17 3.69 -0.12
CA ALA A 49 1.26 4.09 0.75
C ALA A 49 2.64 3.89 0.11
N ILE A 50 2.91 2.72 -0.49
CA ILE A 50 4.17 2.39 -1.17
C ILE A 50 4.44 3.37 -2.32
N ARG A 51 3.44 3.63 -3.16
CA ARG A 51 3.56 4.60 -4.26
C ARG A 51 3.90 5.99 -3.73
N HIS A 52 3.26 6.42 -2.65
CA HIS A 52 3.58 7.70 -2.04
C HIS A 52 5.03 7.75 -1.56
N VAL A 53 5.53 6.72 -0.85
CA VAL A 53 6.93 6.68 -0.39
C VAL A 53 7.89 6.78 -1.56
N ILE A 54 7.65 6.01 -2.63
CA ILE A 54 8.51 5.98 -3.83
C ILE A 54 8.49 7.34 -4.55
N VAL A 55 7.32 7.96 -4.71
CA VAL A 55 7.21 9.29 -5.32
C VAL A 55 7.94 10.34 -4.47
N SER A 56 7.78 10.32 -3.15
CA SER A 56 8.48 11.23 -2.24
C SER A 56 10.01 11.03 -2.27
N ALA A 57 10.49 9.81 -2.53
CA ALA A 57 11.92 9.53 -2.66
C ALA A 57 12.50 10.05 -4.00
N GLY A 58 11.66 10.34 -5.00
CA GLY A 58 12.09 10.84 -6.30
C GLY A 58 13.06 9.89 -7.01
N SER A 59 14.05 10.46 -7.70
CA SER A 59 15.07 9.71 -8.45
C SER A 59 16.00 8.87 -7.57
N ARG A 60 16.11 9.20 -6.27
CA ARG A 60 16.85 8.36 -5.30
C ARG A 60 16.22 6.98 -5.16
N GLY A 61 14.90 6.87 -5.35
CA GLY A 61 14.13 5.65 -5.10
C GLY A 61 14.13 5.21 -3.63
N ALA A 62 13.28 4.25 -3.31
CA ALA A 62 13.12 3.70 -1.96
C ALA A 62 13.65 2.27 -1.87
N THR A 63 14.41 1.96 -0.82
CA THR A 63 14.80 0.58 -0.48
C THR A 63 13.64 -0.18 0.15
N LEU A 64 13.77 -1.50 0.36
CA LEU A 64 12.76 -2.24 1.12
C LEU A 64 12.66 -1.70 2.55
N ASP A 65 13.79 -1.38 3.19
CA ASP A 65 13.81 -0.85 4.55
C ASP A 65 13.12 0.52 4.63
N ASP A 66 13.41 1.42 3.67
CA ASP A 66 12.72 2.71 3.54
C ASP A 66 11.19 2.49 3.47
N LEU A 67 10.73 1.48 2.72
CA LEU A 67 9.30 1.16 2.60
C LEU A 67 8.72 0.60 3.89
N VAL A 68 9.40 -0.34 4.54
CA VAL A 68 8.91 -0.97 5.78
C VAL A 68 8.80 0.05 6.91
N GLU A 69 9.71 1.01 6.99
CA GLU A 69 9.69 2.09 7.98
C GLU A 69 8.62 3.14 7.66
N ALA A 70 8.52 3.57 6.41
CA ALA A 70 7.73 4.74 6.03
C ALA A 70 6.26 4.44 5.69
N VAL A 71 5.92 3.20 5.32
CA VAL A 71 4.55 2.81 4.97
C VAL A 71 3.57 2.93 6.15
N PRO A 72 3.89 2.45 7.37
CA PRO A 72 2.98 2.55 8.52
C PRO A 72 2.54 3.99 8.84
N GLN A 73 3.42 4.96 8.63
CA GLN A 73 3.16 6.39 8.86
C GLN A 73 2.15 6.99 7.85
N ARG A 74 1.78 6.23 6.81
CA ARG A 74 0.85 6.63 5.74
C ARG A 74 -0.45 5.84 5.76
N LEU A 75 -0.63 4.97 6.75
CA LEU A 75 -1.86 4.23 6.99
C LEU A 75 -2.66 4.95 8.09
N THR A 76 -3.98 4.78 8.08
CA THR A 76 -4.79 5.18 9.24
C THR A 76 -4.49 4.26 10.42
N ALA A 77 -4.84 4.69 11.64
CA ALA A 77 -4.66 3.89 12.84
C ALA A 77 -5.38 2.53 12.72
N ASP A 78 -6.61 2.53 12.20
CA ASP A 78 -7.41 1.32 11.98
C ASP A 78 -6.79 0.41 10.91
N GLU A 79 -6.35 0.98 9.77
CA GLU A 79 -5.69 0.23 8.71
C GLU A 79 -4.43 -0.48 9.24
N LEU A 80 -3.63 0.23 10.05
CA LEU A 80 -2.40 -0.29 10.63
C LEU A 80 -2.68 -1.38 11.68
N ALA A 81 -3.67 -1.17 12.55
CA ALA A 81 -4.07 -2.13 13.57
C ALA A 81 -4.53 -3.47 12.96
N ASP A 82 -5.30 -3.41 11.87
CA ASP A 82 -5.85 -4.60 11.21
C ASP A 82 -4.93 -5.20 10.12
N LEU A 83 -3.81 -4.55 9.80
CA LEU A 83 -2.90 -4.98 8.73
C LEU A 83 -2.23 -6.32 9.06
N GLY A 84 -1.82 -6.50 10.32
CA GLY A 84 -0.92 -7.58 10.72
C GLY A 84 0.54 -7.25 10.39
N SER A 85 1.32 -8.24 9.96
CA SER A 85 2.77 -8.06 9.71
C SER A 85 3.03 -7.06 8.58
N VAL A 86 3.50 -5.85 8.94
CA VAL A 86 3.89 -4.80 7.98
C VAL A 86 4.95 -5.29 6.99
N PRO A 87 6.10 -5.87 7.42
CA PRO A 87 7.16 -6.22 6.47
C PRO A 87 6.71 -7.23 5.42
N TRP A 88 5.91 -8.22 5.83
CA TRP A 88 5.39 -9.24 4.93
C TRP A 88 4.40 -8.66 3.90
N HIS A 89 3.48 -7.81 4.37
CA HIS A 89 2.49 -7.18 3.51
C HIS A 89 3.12 -6.19 2.53
N VAL A 90 4.07 -5.37 3.00
CA VAL A 90 4.85 -4.46 2.16
C VAL A 90 5.60 -5.24 1.09
N THR A 91 6.30 -6.32 1.46
CA THR A 91 7.03 -7.15 0.50
C THR A 91 6.10 -7.76 -0.55
N THR A 92 4.97 -8.32 -0.11
CA THR A 92 3.98 -8.96 -0.98
C THR A 92 3.42 -7.99 -2.01
N VAL A 93 2.96 -6.82 -1.55
CA VAL A 93 2.39 -5.82 -2.46
C VAL A 93 3.47 -5.23 -3.35
N LYS A 94 4.65 -4.88 -2.80
CA LYS A 94 5.77 -4.35 -3.58
C LYS A 94 6.17 -5.26 -4.75
N LEU A 95 6.27 -6.58 -4.52
CA LEU A 95 6.59 -7.53 -5.58
C LEU A 95 5.50 -7.56 -6.67
N ASP A 96 4.24 -7.50 -6.28
CA ASP A 96 3.13 -7.43 -7.23
C ASP A 96 3.14 -6.12 -8.04
N LEU A 97 3.51 -4.99 -7.43
CA LEU A 97 3.67 -3.72 -8.14
C LEU A 97 4.83 -3.75 -9.15
N GLU A 98 5.90 -4.51 -8.88
CA GLU A 98 6.96 -4.76 -9.87
C GLU A 98 6.42 -5.55 -11.07
N VAL A 99 5.67 -6.65 -10.82
CA VAL A 99 5.09 -7.47 -11.88
C VAL A 99 4.11 -6.66 -12.73
N LYS A 100 3.31 -5.78 -12.09
CA LYS A 100 2.35 -4.90 -12.76
C LYS A 100 2.99 -3.71 -13.48
N GLY A 101 4.31 -3.53 -13.38
CA GLY A 101 5.00 -2.42 -14.01
C GLY A 101 4.62 -1.05 -13.45
N GLU A 102 4.23 -0.98 -12.17
CA GLU A 102 3.95 0.30 -11.52
C GLU A 102 5.20 0.92 -10.92
N ILE A 103 6.15 0.06 -10.53
CA ILE A 103 7.45 0.42 -9.97
C ILE A 103 8.52 -0.46 -10.63
N GLN A 104 9.75 0.02 -10.67
CA GLN A 104 10.89 -0.71 -11.22
C GLN A 104 12.07 -0.65 -10.27
N ARG A 105 12.92 -1.68 -10.33
CA ARG A 105 14.20 -1.69 -9.64
C ARG A 105 15.19 -0.80 -10.38
N VAL A 106 15.96 -0.03 -9.63
CA VAL A 106 17.10 0.73 -10.18
C VAL A 106 18.23 -0.25 -10.47
N ALA A 107 18.67 -0.32 -11.72
CA ALA A 107 19.75 -1.20 -12.15
C ALA A 107 21.07 -0.85 -11.43
N GLY A 108 21.79 -1.86 -10.96
CA GLY A 108 23.10 -1.69 -10.31
C GLY A 108 23.06 -1.11 -8.89
N ALA A 109 21.90 -0.80 -8.33
CA ALA A 109 21.79 -0.27 -6.97
C ALA A 109 21.94 -1.37 -5.91
N SER A 110 22.81 -1.13 -4.93
CA SER A 110 22.94 -1.93 -3.70
C SER A 110 22.92 -0.99 -2.48
N PRO A 111 21.91 -1.08 -1.58
CA PRO A 111 20.75 -1.96 -1.63
C PRO A 111 19.82 -1.71 -2.82
N VAL A 112 18.97 -2.69 -3.15
CA VAL A 112 17.97 -2.57 -4.22
C VAL A 112 17.03 -1.40 -3.93
N ARG A 113 16.89 -0.50 -4.91
CA ARG A 113 16.01 0.67 -4.86
C ARG A 113 14.89 0.56 -5.87
N HIS A 114 13.74 1.13 -5.54
CA HIS A 114 12.56 1.13 -6.41
C HIS A 114 12.16 2.56 -6.73
N VAL A 115 11.89 2.81 -8.02
CA VAL A 115 11.39 4.08 -8.54
C VAL A 115 10.06 3.85 -9.25
N ARG A 116 9.24 4.90 -9.33
CA ARG A 116 7.98 4.86 -10.07
C ARG A 116 8.30 4.73 -11.56
N ILE A 117 7.54 3.90 -12.28
CA ILE A 117 7.54 3.93 -13.74
C ILE A 117 6.69 5.14 -14.14
N LEU A 118 7.33 6.14 -14.76
CA LEU A 118 6.60 7.17 -15.50
C LEU A 118 6.18 6.49 -16.79
N SER A 119 4.91 6.06 -16.86
CA SER A 119 4.33 5.75 -18.16
C SER A 119 4.26 7.08 -18.90
N ASP A 120 5.03 7.22 -19.99
CA ASP A 120 4.78 8.28 -20.95
C ASP A 120 3.31 8.17 -21.36
N ALA A 121 2.56 9.24 -21.14
CA ALA A 121 1.18 9.33 -21.54
C ALA A 121 1.09 9.05 -23.05
N ALA A 122 0.48 7.92 -23.40
CA ALA A 122 -0.04 7.68 -24.74
C ALA A 122 -1.38 8.41 -24.88
#